data_AF-A0A938VWR0-F1
#
_entry.id   AF-A0A938VWR0-F1
#
_cell.length_a   1.000
_cell.length_b   1.000
_cell.length_c   1.000
_cell.angle_alpha   90.00
_cell.angle_beta   90.00
_cell.angle_gamma   90.00
#
_symmetry.space_group_name_H-M   'P 1'
#
loop_
_entity.id
_entity.type
_entity.pdbx_description
1 polymer ?
#
loop_
_entity_poly.entity_id
_entity_poly.type
_entity_poly.pdbx_seq_one_letter_code
_entity_poly.pdbx_strand_id
1 'polypeptide(L)' 'MLQTALKYDLRVPANGHIELRVPFPSGAHITVFVVEEPAERFDDLLAAAESSLSFWDNPLDDEDWNHA' A
#
# COMPACT_ATOMS: atom_id res chain seq x y z
N MET A 1 -8.68 -2.99 -26.14
CA MET A 1 -7.24 -2.78 -26.39
C MET A 1 -6.57 -2.73 -25.04
N LEU A 2 -5.50 -3.49 -24.82
CA LEU A 2 -4.75 -3.43 -23.56
C LEU A 2 -3.92 -2.14 -23.58
N GLN A 3 -4.26 -1.18 -22.72
CA GLN A 3 -3.45 0.02 -22.54
C GLN A 3 -2.47 -0.25 -21.40
N THR A 4 -1.19 -0.42 -21.73
CA THR A 4 -0.13 -0.56 -20.73
C THR A 4 0.08 0.80 -20.05
N ALA A 5 -0.33 0.91 -18.79
CA ALA A 5 -0.04 2.09 -17.97
C ALA A 5 1.40 2.02 -17.47
N LEU A 6 2.12 3.14 -17.59
CA LEU A 6 3.42 3.31 -16.95
C LEU A 6 3.21 3.95 -15.58
N LYS A 7 3.55 3.23 -14.51
CA LYS A 7 3.57 3.76 -13.14
C LYS A 7 5.01 4.12 -12.78
N TYR A 8 5.21 5.32 -12.24
CA TYR A 8 6.49 5.79 -11.73
C TYR A 8 6.31 6.20 -10.26
N ASP A 9 7.08 5.60 -9.37
CA ASP A 9 7.09 5.94 -7.95
C ASP A 9 8.20 6.95 -7.68
N LEU A 10 7.81 8.21 -7.51
CA LEU A 10 8.72 9.36 -7.44
C LEU A 10 8.33 10.22 -6.24
N ARG A 11 9.32 10.74 -5.51
CA ARG A 11 9.09 11.78 -4.51
C ARG A 11 9.22 13.15 -5.17
N VAL A 12 8.28 14.04 -4.88
CA VAL A 12 8.36 15.43 -5.35
C VAL A 12 9.56 16.10 -4.67
N PRO A 13 10.57 16.58 -5.43
CA PRO A 13 11.71 17.27 -4.85
C PRO A 13 11.32 18.63 -4.27
N ALA A 14 12.19 19.23 -3.44
CA ALA A 14 11.89 20.45 -2.70
C ALA A 14 11.53 21.66 -3.58
N ASN A 15 11.95 21.67 -4.85
CA ASN A 15 11.59 22.69 -5.83
C ASN A 15 10.22 22.45 -6.49
N GLY A 16 9.51 21.38 -6.14
CA GLY A 16 8.17 21.07 -6.65
C GLY A 16 8.13 20.61 -8.11
N HIS A 17 9.27 20.31 -8.74
CA HIS A 17 9.35 20.01 -10.17
C HIS A 17 9.82 18.58 -10.46
N ILE A 18 9.06 17.85 -11.27
CA ILE A 18 9.41 16.51 -11.73
C ILE A 18 9.76 16.56 -13.22
N GLU A 19 10.97 16.13 -13.56
CA GLU A 19 11.39 15.87 -14.93
C GLU A 19 11.40 14.35 -15.17
N LEU A 20 10.66 13.89 -16.18
CA LEU A 20 10.49 12.46 -16.46
C LEU A 20 10.77 12.13 -17.93
N ARG A 21 11.66 11.16 -18.15
CA ARG A 21 11.88 10.58 -19.48
C ARG A 21 10.91 9.44 -19.72
N VAL A 22 10.13 9.54 -20.80
CA VAL A 22 9.12 8.54 -21.18
C VAL A 22 9.59 7.72 -22.38
N PRO A 23 9.22 6.43 -22.49
CA PRO A 23 9.66 5.54 -23.58
C PRO A 23 8.82 5.69 -24.86
N PHE A 24 8.35 6.90 -25.16
CA PHE A 24 7.53 7.18 -26.34
C PHE A 24 8.33 7.94 -27.41
N PRO A 25 8.04 7.71 -28.70
CA PRO A 25 8.70 8.44 -29.78
C PRO A 25 8.30 9.92 -29.78
N SER A 26 9.13 10.75 -30.41
CA SER A 26 8.83 12.17 -30.62
C SER A 26 7.50 12.35 -31.38
N GLY A 27 6.68 13.30 -30.92
CA GLY A 27 5.37 13.60 -31.52
C GLY A 27 4.22 12.68 -31.07
N ALA A 28 4.46 11.70 -30.19
CA ALA A 28 3.40 10.88 -29.63
C ALA A 28 2.44 11.71 -28.78
N HIS A 29 1.12 11.55 -29.00
CA HIS A 29 0.09 12.17 -28.17
C HIS A 29 -0.12 11.32 -26.92
N ILE A 30 0.23 11.86 -25.75
CA ILE A 30 0.13 11.18 -24.46
C ILE A 30 -0.72 11.98 -23.48
N THR A 31 -1.34 11.27 -22.54
CA THR A 31 -2.06 11.84 -21.40
C THR A 31 -1.34 11.44 -20.12
N VAL A 32 -1.08 12.39 -19.23
CA VAL A 32 -0.44 12.15 -17.93
C VAL A 32 -1.48 12.32 -16.83
N PHE A 33 -1.55 11.35 -15.92
CA PHE A 33 -2.34 11.43 -14.69
C PHE A 33 -1.39 11.54 -13.50
N VAL A 34 -1.62 12.54 -12.66
CA VAL A 34 -0.88 12.74 -11.41
C VAL A 34 -1.85 12.50 -10.27
N VAL A 35 -1.52 11.55 -9.41
CA VAL A 35 -2.31 11.17 -8.23
C VAL A 35 -1.37 11.21 -7.05
N GLU A 36 -1.74 11.92 -5.99
CA GLU A 36 -1.01 11.87 -4.74
C GLU A 36 -1.16 10.47 -4.14
N GLU A 37 -0.04 9.83 -3.81
CA GLU A 37 -0.10 8.54 -3.13
C GLU A 37 -0.69 8.78 -1.73
N PRO A 38 -1.82 8.13 -1.39
CA PRO A 38 -2.35 8.26 -0.05
C PRO A 38 -1.29 7.75 0.92
N ALA A 39 -1.00 8.50 1.98
CA ALA A 39 -0.18 7.98 3.06
C ALA A 39 -0.81 6.66 3.51
N GLU A 40 -0.09 5.55 3.35
CA GLU A 40 -0.56 4.25 3.80
C GLU A 40 -0.72 4.32 5.32
N ARG A 41 -1.96 4.53 5.76
CA ARG A 41 -2.32 4.53 7.18
C ARG A 41 -2.77 3.12 7.51
N PHE A 42 -1.80 2.28 7.87
CA PHE A 42 -2.04 0.93 8.37
C PHE A 42 -2.47 0.90 9.84
N ASP A 43 -2.76 2.07 10.42
CA ASP A 43 -3.20 2.21 11.81
C ASP A 43 -4.44 1.34 12.09
N ASP A 44 -5.32 1.17 11.10
CA ASP A 44 -6.53 0.36 11.18
C ASP A 44 -6.24 -1.14 11.18
N LEU A 45 -5.34 -1.61 10.30
CA LEU A 45 -4.91 -3.00 10.24
C LEU A 45 -4.11 -3.38 11.49
N LEU A 46 -3.26 -2.47 11.98
CA LEU A 46 -2.53 -2.66 13.23
C LEU A 46 -3.48 -2.72 14.42
N ALA A 47 -4.42 -1.79 14.51
CA ALA A 47 -5.45 -1.81 15.56
C ALA A 47 -6.31 -3.09 15.50
N ALA A 48 -6.67 -3.56 14.31
CA ALA A 48 -7.41 -4.81 14.15
C ALA A 48 -6.59 -6.04 14.61
N ALA A 49 -5.30 -6.10 14.27
CA ALA A 49 -4.42 -7.18 14.70
C ALA A 49 -4.22 -7.24 16.23
N GLU A 50 -4.24 -6.07 16.90
CA GLU A 50 -4.12 -5.96 18.36
C GLU A 50 -5.47 -6.06 19.09
N SER A 51 -6.60 -6.02 18.36
CA SER A 51 -7.92 -5.81 18.97
C SER A 51 -8.44 -6.98 19.81
N SER A 52 -8.16 -8.24 19.44
CA SER A 52 -8.53 -9.36 20.29
C SER A 52 -7.88 -10.68 19.88
N LEU A 53 -7.24 -11.34 20.84
CA LEU A 53 -6.90 -12.76 20.79
C LEU A 53 -7.99 -13.64 21.43
N SER A 54 -9.14 -13.07 21.81
CA SER A 54 -10.21 -13.78 22.53
C SER A 54 -10.82 -14.95 21.75
N PHE A 55 -10.63 -14.99 20.43
CA PHE A 55 -11.00 -16.15 19.63
C PHE A 55 -10.13 -17.38 19.96
N TRP A 56 -8.87 -17.15 20.32
CA TRP A 56 -7.91 -18.18 20.73
C TRP A 56 -7.84 -18.39 22.25
N ASP A 57 -8.47 -17.51 23.04
CA ASP A 57 -8.55 -17.58 24.50
C ASP A 57 -9.74 -18.49 24.89
N ASN A 58 -9.49 -19.79 24.86
CA ASN A 58 -10.49 -20.81 25.16
C ASN A 58 -10.18 -21.46 26.52
N PRO A 59 -11.03 -21.26 27.55
CA PRO A 59 -10.83 -21.85 28.88
C PRO A 59 -10.74 -23.38 28.89
N LEU A 60 -11.31 -24.06 27.87
CA LEU A 60 -11.20 -25.50 27.71
C LEU A 60 -9.79 -25.92 27.25
N ASP A 61 -9.15 -25.09 26.43
CA ASP A 61 -7.77 -25.33 25.98
C ASP A 61 -6.80 -25.08 27.14
N ASP A 62 -7.12 -24.16 28.05
CA ASP A 62 -6.34 -23.92 29.26
C ASP A 62 -6.34 -25.12 30.22
N GLU A 63 -7.45 -25.85 30.36
CA GLU A 63 -7.55 -27.07 31.18
C GLU A 63 -6.76 -28.24 30.58
N ASP A 64 -6.68 -28.36 29.26
CA ASP A 64 -6.01 -29.48 28.58
C ASP A 64 -4.53 -29.21 28.25
N TRP A 65 -4.13 -27.95 27.99
CA TRP A 65 -2.74 -27.60 27.59
C TRP A 65 -1.87 -27.02 28.71
N ASN A 66 -2.42 -26.35 29.72
CA ASN A 66 -1.60 -25.74 30.78
C ASN A 66 -1.17 -26.71 31.90
N HIS A 67 -1.57 -27.99 31.80
CA HIS A 67 -1.21 -29.07 32.72
C HIS A 67 -0.11 -30.00 32.17
N ALA A 68 0.86 -29.46 31.41
CA ALA A 68 2.08 -30.18 31.02
C ALA A 68 3.12 -30.26 32.15
#